data_AF-A0A916GNR3-F1
#
_entry.id   AF-A0A916GNR3-F1
#
_cell.length_a   1.000
_cell.length_b   1.000
_cell.length_c   1.000
_cell.angle_alpha   90.00
_cell.angle_beta   90.00
_cell.angle_gamma   90.00
#
_symmetry.space_group_name_H-M   'P 1'
#
loop_
_entity.id
_entity.type
_entity.pdbx_description
1 polymer ?
#
loop_
_entity_poly.entity_id
_entity_poly.type
_entity_poly.pdbx_seq_one_letter_code
_entity_poly.pdbx_strand_id
1 'polypeptide(L)'
;MSSKQLESILGRVTSATPKPQPRAPEPAAPPPPPESAVVTLPVAADKRAKPAKAPTPQPRKAEPERAIQAYVPVSIAKALNMRAAQEDVTVRTLILQGLKAIGFDVPEEDLRDRRK
;
A
#
# COMPACT_ATOMS: atom_id res chain seq x y z
N MET A 1 29.31 -27.50 -43.18
CA MET A 1 29.40 -27.75 -41.72
C MET A 1 28.60 -26.68 -40.96
N SER A 2 27.26 -26.72 -41.01
CA SER A 2 26.37 -25.68 -40.45
C SER A 2 25.21 -26.25 -39.61
N SER A 3 25.46 -27.33 -38.86
CA SER A 3 24.43 -27.92 -37.97
C SER A 3 24.51 -27.42 -36.52
N LYS A 4 25.70 -27.08 -36.02
CA LYS A 4 25.91 -26.76 -34.59
C LYS A 4 25.21 -25.48 -34.12
N GLN A 5 24.98 -24.50 -34.99
CA GLN A 5 24.23 -23.29 -34.63
C GLN A 5 22.73 -23.53 -34.54
N LEU A 6 22.18 -24.48 -35.31
CA LEU A 6 20.74 -24.77 -35.29
C LEU A 6 20.37 -25.61 -34.06
N GLU A 7 21.23 -26.54 -33.63
CA GLU A 7 21.03 -27.31 -32.39
C GLU A 7 21.07 -26.45 -31.12
N SER A 8 21.82 -25.35 -31.12
CA SER A 8 21.87 -24.42 -29.99
C SER A 8 20.58 -23.60 -29.81
N ILE A 9 19.83 -23.37 -30.90
CA ILE A 9 18.57 -22.62 -30.88
C ILE A 9 17.41 -23.56 -30.55
N LEU A 10 17.42 -24.79 -31.06
CA LEU A 10 16.37 -25.77 -30.82
C LEU A 10 16.40 -26.38 -29.41
N GLY A 11 17.57 -26.41 -28.76
CA GLY A 11 17.74 -26.95 -27.40
C GLY A 11 17.20 -26.07 -26.26
N ARG A 12 16.75 -24.83 -26.54
CA ARG A 12 16.27 -23.89 -25.51
C ARG A 12 14.75 -23.77 -25.41
N VAL A 13 13.97 -24.53 -26.19
CA VAL A 13 12.51 -24.37 -26.26
C VAL A 13 11.78 -25.68 -25.94
N THR A 14 11.87 -26.16 -24.69
CA THR A 14 10.93 -27.06 -23.98
C THR A 14 11.51 -27.22 -22.56
N SER A 15 10.84 -27.16 -21.42
CA SER A 15 9.42 -27.31 -21.05
C SER A 15 9.26 -26.69 -19.66
N ALA A 16 8.50 -25.60 -19.54
CA ALA A 16 8.09 -25.08 -18.24
C ALA A 16 6.79 -25.78 -17.82
N THR A 17 6.90 -26.85 -17.05
CA THR A 17 5.73 -27.51 -16.43
C THR A 17 5.34 -26.74 -15.17
N PRO A 18 4.12 -26.17 -15.07
CA PRO A 18 3.66 -25.57 -13.82
C PRO A 18 3.38 -26.67 -12.80
N LYS A 19 4.00 -26.54 -11.62
CA LYS A 19 3.79 -27.41 -10.46
C LYS A 19 2.37 -27.18 -9.91
N PRO A 20 1.52 -28.22 -9.71
CA PRO A 20 0.20 -28.03 -9.12
C PRO A 20 0.35 -27.65 -7.65
N GLN A 21 -0.21 -26.49 -7.27
CA GLN A 21 -0.34 -26.09 -5.88
C GLN A 21 -1.39 -26.99 -5.19
N PRO A 22 -1.11 -27.50 -3.98
CA PRO A 22 -2.13 -28.21 -3.20
C PRO A 22 -3.22 -27.23 -2.75
N ARG A 23 -4.47 -27.48 -3.17
CA ARG A 23 -5.67 -26.87 -2.58
C ARG A 23 -5.83 -27.41 -1.16
N ALA A 24 -5.81 -26.52 -0.19
CA ALA A 24 -6.38 -26.70 1.15
C ALA A 24 -7.53 -25.68 1.32
N PRO A 25 -8.50 -25.94 2.22
CA PRO A 25 -9.92 -25.93 1.88
C PRO A 25 -10.58 -24.55 1.88
N GLU A 26 -11.60 -24.49 1.05
CA GLU A 26 -12.68 -23.51 0.96
C GLU A 26 -13.16 -22.99 2.34
N PRO A 27 -13.17 -21.67 2.60
CA PRO A 27 -14.02 -21.11 3.65
C PRO A 27 -15.42 -20.86 3.08
N ALA A 28 -16.36 -21.60 3.63
CA ALA A 28 -17.79 -21.44 3.43
C ALA A 28 -18.32 -20.07 3.88
N ALA A 29 -19.39 -19.67 3.19
CA ALA A 29 -20.49 -18.79 3.60
C ALA A 29 -20.37 -17.26 3.40
N PRO A 30 -21.37 -16.63 2.76
CA PRO A 30 -21.53 -15.17 2.71
C PRO A 30 -22.04 -14.62 4.05
N PRO A 31 -21.77 -13.34 4.38
CA PRO A 31 -22.31 -12.70 5.58
C PRO A 31 -23.81 -12.37 5.43
N PRO A 32 -24.65 -12.56 6.46
CA PRO A 32 -26.02 -12.03 6.49
C PRO A 32 -26.04 -10.50 6.78
N PRO A 33 -27.13 -9.79 6.42
CA PRO A 33 -27.29 -8.33 6.52
C PRO A 33 -27.42 -7.81 7.98
N PRO A 34 -27.35 -6.47 8.20
CA PRO A 34 -27.31 -5.89 9.54
C PRO A 34 -28.70 -5.82 10.16
N GLU A 35 -28.88 -6.43 11.35
CA GLU A 35 -30.03 -6.19 12.20
C GLU A 35 -29.71 -5.22 13.33
N SER A 36 -30.66 -4.31 13.50
CA SER A 36 -30.75 -3.19 14.41
C SER A 36 -30.86 -3.59 15.89
N ALA A 37 -30.61 -2.58 16.74
CA ALA A 37 -31.01 -2.47 18.14
C ALA A 37 -30.14 -3.30 19.12
N VAL A 38 -29.65 -2.75 20.23
CA VAL A 38 -30.33 -1.91 21.20
C VAL A 38 -29.33 -1.04 21.97
N VAL A 39 -29.78 0.18 22.22
CA VAL A 39 -29.32 1.10 23.27
C VAL A 39 -29.18 0.36 24.59
N THR A 40 -28.04 0.51 25.27
CA THR A 40 -28.06 0.57 26.74
C THR A 40 -26.90 1.44 27.24
N LEU A 41 -27.23 2.66 27.63
CA LEU A 41 -26.47 3.40 28.62
C LEU A 41 -26.68 2.73 29.99
N PRO A 42 -25.63 2.50 30.79
CA PRO A 42 -25.77 2.54 32.23
C PRO A 42 -25.14 3.82 32.75
N VAL A 43 -26.00 4.76 33.13
CA VAL A 43 -25.69 5.74 34.16
C VAL A 43 -25.71 4.99 35.50
N ALA A 44 -24.56 4.90 36.17
CA ALA A 44 -24.50 4.87 37.62
C ALA A 44 -23.05 5.13 38.07
N ALA A 45 -22.93 6.06 39.02
CA ALA A 45 -21.72 6.60 39.62
C ALA A 45 -20.82 5.53 40.29
N ASP A 46 -19.50 5.78 40.34
CA ASP A 46 -18.81 6.16 41.59
C ASP A 46 -17.30 6.46 41.36
N LYS A 47 -16.87 7.61 41.91
CA LYS A 47 -15.56 8.00 42.46
C LYS A 47 -14.23 7.74 41.72
N ARG A 48 -13.51 8.88 41.57
CA ARG A 48 -12.05 9.07 41.49
C ARG A 48 -11.31 8.25 40.43
N ALA A 49 -11.13 8.88 39.28
CA ALA A 49 -9.95 8.64 38.44
C ALA A 49 -9.38 9.96 37.93
N LYS A 50 -8.06 10.02 37.96
CA LYS A 50 -7.14 11.14 37.70
C LYS A 50 -7.40 11.78 36.33
N PRO A 51 -7.05 13.05 36.09
CA PRO A 51 -7.23 13.68 34.78
C PRO A 51 -6.54 12.81 33.72
N ALA A 52 -7.36 12.26 32.82
CA ALA A 52 -6.89 11.46 31.71
C ALA A 52 -6.04 12.37 30.82
N LYS A 53 -4.73 12.16 30.92
CA LYS A 53 -3.72 12.72 30.03
C LYS A 53 -4.21 12.48 28.60
N ALA A 54 -4.26 13.57 27.81
CA ALA A 54 -4.58 13.51 26.39
C ALA A 54 -3.85 12.32 25.74
N PRO A 55 -4.50 11.55 24.86
CA PRO A 55 -3.87 10.41 24.21
C PRO A 55 -2.67 10.92 23.42
N THR A 56 -1.48 10.72 23.99
CA THR A 56 -0.21 10.90 23.30
C THR A 56 -0.30 10.06 22.03
N PRO A 57 -0.18 10.65 20.83
CA PRO A 57 -0.19 9.87 19.61
C PRO A 57 0.98 8.89 19.71
N GLN A 58 0.65 7.61 19.84
CA GLN A 58 1.65 6.56 19.86
C GLN A 58 2.35 6.59 18.50
N PRO A 59 3.69 6.51 18.45
CA PRO A 59 4.41 6.45 17.18
C PRO A 59 3.95 5.20 16.44
N ARG A 60 3.15 5.38 15.39
CA ARG A 60 2.77 4.30 14.49
C ARG A 60 4.08 3.74 13.94
N LYS A 61 4.35 2.46 14.20
CA LYS A 61 5.53 1.80 13.64
C LYS A 61 5.46 1.95 12.13
N ALA A 62 6.49 2.54 11.51
CA ALA A 62 6.53 2.76 10.07
C ALA A 62 6.25 1.43 9.35
N GLU A 63 5.14 1.37 8.62
CA GLU A 63 4.79 0.18 7.85
C GLU A 63 5.87 -0.07 6.78
N PRO A 64 6.17 -1.34 6.46
CA PRO A 64 7.17 -1.64 5.44
C PRO A 64 6.76 -1.06 4.08
N GLU A 65 7.63 -0.23 3.51
CA GLU A 65 7.40 0.38 2.20
C GLU A 65 7.43 -0.67 1.09
N ARG A 66 6.46 -0.62 0.17
CA ARG A 66 6.40 -1.48 -1.01
C ARG A 66 6.47 -0.63 -2.28
N ALA A 67 7.41 -0.97 -3.17
CA ALA A 67 7.51 -0.30 -4.47
C ALA A 67 6.31 -0.65 -5.36
N ILE A 68 5.70 0.39 -5.95
CA ILE A 68 4.63 0.27 -6.94
C ILE A 68 5.17 0.76 -8.28
N GLN A 69 4.90 0.00 -9.35
CA GLN A 69 5.21 0.40 -10.72
C GLN A 69 3.90 0.63 -11.46
N ALA A 70 3.81 1.72 -12.22
CA ALA A 70 2.64 2.08 -13.00
C ALA A 70 3.05 2.73 -14.31
N TYR A 71 2.25 2.53 -15.36
CA TYR A 71 2.41 3.26 -16.62
C TYR A 71 1.71 4.60 -16.52
N VAL A 72 2.44 5.66 -16.85
CA VAL A 72 1.92 7.03 -16.92
C VAL A 72 2.26 7.63 -18.29
N PRO A 73 1.40 8.52 -18.82
CA PRO A 73 1.75 9.24 -20.04
C PRO A 73 3.04 10.03 -19.88
N VAL A 74 3.83 10.10 -20.97
CA VAL A 74 5.15 10.77 -20.96
C VAL A 74 5.04 12.25 -20.57
N SER A 75 3.96 12.92 -20.97
CA SER A 75 3.66 14.31 -20.59
C SER A 75 3.53 14.47 -19.08
N ILE A 76 2.85 13.54 -18.41
CA ILE A 76 2.65 13.56 -16.96
C ILE A 76 3.95 13.28 -16.22
N ALA A 77 4.73 12.29 -16.66
CA ALA A 77 6.03 12.01 -16.07
C ALA A 77 6.97 13.24 -16.13
N LYS A 78 6.99 13.96 -17.27
CA LYS A 78 7.74 15.22 -17.41
C LYS A 78 7.23 16.30 -16.47
N ALA A 79 5.91 16.50 -16.39
CA ALA A 79 5.30 17.49 -15.52
C ALA A 79 5.60 17.23 -14.04
N LEU A 80 5.55 15.96 -13.60
CA LEU A 80 5.90 15.56 -12.23
C LEU A 80 7.36 15.90 -11.90
N ASN A 81 8.30 15.60 -12.81
CA ASN A 81 9.71 15.89 -12.62
C ASN A 81 9.99 17.40 -12.55
N MET A 82 9.37 18.19 -13.43
CA MET A 82 9.52 19.66 -13.40
C MET A 82 9.00 20.25 -12.10
N ARG A 83 7.82 19.79 -11.64
CA ARG A 83 7.21 20.27 -10.41
C ARG A 83 8.00 19.87 -9.16
N ALA A 84 8.51 18.64 -9.13
CA ALA A 84 9.40 18.15 -8.07
C ALA A 84 10.64 19.03 -7.93
N ALA A 85 11.27 19.39 -9.06
CA ALA A 85 12.42 20.28 -9.07
C ALA A 85 12.07 21.71 -8.61
N GLN A 86 10.91 22.25 -9.01
CA GLN A 86 10.48 23.59 -8.65
C GLN A 86 10.18 23.74 -7.16
N GLU A 87 9.58 22.71 -6.55
CA GLU A 87 9.20 22.69 -5.14
C GLU A 87 10.33 22.15 -4.24
N ASP A 88 11.45 21.72 -4.83
CA ASP A 88 12.61 21.10 -4.16
C ASP A 88 12.21 19.92 -3.24
N VAL A 89 11.38 19.02 -3.82
CA VAL A 89 10.86 17.79 -3.20
C VAL A 89 11.02 16.62 -4.17
N THR A 90 11.03 15.38 -3.66
CA THR A 90 10.97 14.21 -4.55
C THR A 90 9.60 14.01 -5.21
N VAL A 91 9.61 13.32 -6.36
CA VAL A 91 8.38 12.83 -7.03
C VAL A 91 7.55 11.94 -6.10
N ARG A 92 8.18 11.14 -5.22
CA ARG A 92 7.49 10.32 -4.20
C ARG A 92 6.63 11.21 -3.30
N THR A 93 7.19 12.31 -2.80
CA THR A 93 6.46 13.26 -1.93
C THR A 93 5.27 13.87 -2.66
N LEU A 94 5.43 14.31 -3.91
CA LEU A 94 4.32 14.83 -4.72
C LEU A 94 3.21 13.80 -4.92
N ILE A 95 3.57 12.54 -5.20
CA ILE A 95 2.58 11.45 -5.35
C ILE A 95 1.84 11.23 -4.03
N LEU A 96 2.55 11.14 -2.90
CA LEU A 96 1.95 10.94 -1.58
C LEU A 96 1.05 12.11 -1.16
N GLN A 97 1.44 13.35 -1.47
CA GLN A 97 0.60 14.53 -1.28
C GLN A 97 -0.68 14.46 -2.12
N GLY A 98 -0.56 14.06 -3.39
CA GLY A 98 -1.71 13.82 -4.26
C GLY A 98 -2.65 12.74 -3.72
N LEU A 99 -2.10 11.63 -3.20
CA LEU A 99 -2.88 10.56 -2.58
C LEU A 99 -3.60 11.04 -1.32
N LYS A 100 -2.94 11.85 -0.47
CA LYS A 100 -3.59 12.49 0.68
C LYS A 100 -4.74 13.40 0.25
N ALA A 101 -4.55 14.20 -0.80
CA ALA A 101 -5.58 15.09 -1.34
C ALA A 101 -6.79 14.34 -1.91
N ILE A 102 -6.59 13.11 -2.41
CA ILE A 102 -7.65 12.22 -2.88
C ILE A 102 -8.40 11.52 -1.72
N GLY A 103 -7.82 11.52 -0.51
CA GLY A 103 -8.45 10.99 0.70
C GLY A 103 -7.82 9.72 1.27
N PHE A 104 -6.62 9.33 0.82
CA PHE A 104 -5.86 8.25 1.47
C PHE A 104 -5.23 8.75 2.78
N ASP A 105 -5.23 7.91 3.84
CA ASP A 105 -4.55 8.22 5.10
C ASP A 105 -3.03 8.11 4.89
N VAL A 106 -2.38 9.25 4.64
CA VAL A 106 -0.94 9.37 4.51
C VAL A 106 -0.42 10.21 5.67
N PRO A 107 0.40 9.63 6.56
CA PRO A 107 0.86 10.33 7.74
C PRO A 107 1.89 11.41 7.37
N GLU A 108 2.00 12.47 8.19
CA GLU A 108 2.79 13.66 7.83
C GLU A 108 4.29 13.40 7.86
N GLU A 109 4.72 12.43 8.66
CA GLU A 109 6.08 11.90 8.67
C GLU A 109 6.52 11.35 7.32
N ASP A 110 5.60 10.74 6.55
CA ASP A 110 5.90 10.16 5.24
C ASP A 110 5.90 11.18 4.10
N LEU A 111 5.26 12.33 4.32
CA LEU A 111 5.27 13.48 3.42
C LEU A 111 6.58 14.25 3.51
N ARG A 112 7.35 14.09 4.59
CA ARG A 112 8.66 14.74 4.71
C ARG A 112 9.67 14.05 3.79
N ASP A 113 10.32 14.87 2.97
CA ASP A 113 11.43 14.40 2.16
C ASP A 113 12.61 14.05 3.07
N ARG A 114 13.03 12.78 3.06
CA ARG A 114 14.15 12.28 3.90
C ARG A 114 15.51 12.85 3.49
N ARG A 115 15.58 13.63 2.42
CA ARG A 115 16.82 14.30 1.96
C ARG A 115 17.17 15.56 2.76
N LYS A 116 16.21 16.13 3.49
CA LYS A 116 16.33 17.35 4.29
C LYS A 116 16.09 17.03 5.76
#